data_AF-A0A7C3EPX0-F1
#
_entry.id   AF-A0A7C3EPX0-F1
#
_cell.length_a   1.000
_cell.length_b   1.000
_cell.length_c   1.000
_cell.angle_alpha   90.00
_cell.angle_beta   90.00
_cell.angle_gamma   90.00
#
_symmetry.space_group_name_H-M   'P 1'
#
loop_
_entity.id
_entity.type
_entity.pdbx_description
1 polymer ?
#
loop_
_entity_poly.entity_id
_entity_poly.type
_entity_poly.pdbx_seq_one_letter_code
_entity_poly.pdbx_strand_id
1 'polypeptide(L)'
;MKVTIFIFIISLMLQSCGIIKKIAGADIDPLQFDKAREAKVLEVQFLAATSLAKRLNEGKPLDNSDINFYLSESFLNKIAQQYDSTEGWLDPSTSYKILNSKISLYNGSAIAALTLFAHNTSYNVDVMLSMDCLVTFKMLKNELEMSLEPFNISPIADAKGLLGGTDEIIENLIKINLANLSKNFPPLIIPLSFNNDFLLAKASINIKDKINMNVSYNDYPIKFNLKLDEILIFKGKVFVAMSIDKVEVK
;
A
#
# COMPACT_ATOMS: atom_id res chain seq x y z
N MET A 1 0.15 26.18 8.99
CA MET A 1 0.82 25.15 9.81
C MET A 1 0.35 23.74 9.39
N LYS A 2 0.57 23.35 8.13
CA LYS A 2 -0.04 22.13 7.53
C LYS A 2 0.95 21.24 6.72
N VAL A 3 2.25 21.55 6.71
CA VAL A 3 3.24 20.80 5.91
C VAL A 3 4.09 19.86 6.78
N THR A 4 4.00 19.94 8.11
CA THR A 4 4.95 19.28 9.01
C THR A 4 4.60 17.82 9.38
N ILE A 5 3.36 17.37 9.14
CA ILE A 5 2.91 16.02 9.55
C ILE A 5 3.32 14.93 8.54
N PHE A 6 3.49 15.27 7.26
CA PHE A 6 3.85 14.30 6.22
C PHE A 6 5.33 13.88 6.25
N ILE A 7 6.20 14.73 6.81
CA ILE A 7 7.65 14.48 6.87
C ILE A 7 8.00 13.50 8.01
N PHE A 8 7.20 13.44 9.08
CA PHE A 8 7.54 12.64 10.26
C PHE A 8 7.44 11.13 10.02
N ILE A 9 6.57 10.70 9.10
CA ILE A 9 6.40 9.28 8.74
C ILE A 9 7.55 8.81 7.83
N ILE A 10 8.06 9.68 6.96
CA ILE A 10 9.18 9.38 6.06
C ILE A 10 10.52 9.31 6.83
N SER A 11 10.71 10.16 7.86
CA SER A 11 11.95 10.14 8.65
C SER A 11 12.10 8.91 9.55
N LEU A 12 10.99 8.28 9.96
CA LEU A 12 11.02 7.03 10.75
C LEU A 12 11.39 5.80 9.89
N MET A 13 11.16 5.85 8.57
CA MET A 13 11.52 4.76 7.64
C MET A 13 13.03 4.71 7.36
N LEU A 14 13.74 5.84 7.43
CA LEU A 14 15.16 5.94 7.08
C LEU A 14 16.14 5.43 8.15
N GLN A 15 15.69 5.13 9.37
CA GLN A 15 16.57 4.67 10.46
C GLN A 15 16.58 3.15 10.68
N SER A 16 15.78 2.37 9.95
CA SER A 16 15.60 0.94 10.26
C SER A 16 16.54 -0.02 9.49
N CYS A 17 17.58 0.52 8.83
CA CYS A 17 18.56 -0.20 8.00
C CYS A 17 19.61 -1.01 8.80
N GLY A 18 19.28 -1.43 10.03
CA GLY A 18 20.27 -1.75 11.07
C GLY A 18 20.65 -3.21 11.31
N ILE A 19 19.85 -4.22 10.93
CA ILE A 19 19.96 -5.55 11.57
C ILE A 19 19.94 -6.74 10.58
N ILE A 20 20.58 -6.63 9.42
CA ILE A 20 20.90 -7.82 8.58
C ILE A 20 22.40 -7.85 8.19
N LYS A 21 23.24 -6.99 8.77
CA LYS A 21 24.69 -7.01 8.51
C LYS A 21 25.45 -8.16 9.20
N LYS A 22 24.86 -8.80 10.21
CA LYS A 22 25.57 -9.77 11.07
C LYS A 22 25.43 -11.23 10.64
N ILE A 23 24.61 -11.52 9.63
CA ILE A 23 24.29 -12.89 9.18
C ILE A 23 25.11 -13.26 7.92
N ALA A 24 25.81 -12.31 7.30
CA ALA A 24 26.60 -12.52 6.08
C ALA A 24 27.99 -13.18 6.33
N GLY A 25 28.18 -13.89 7.45
CA GLY A 25 29.44 -14.52 7.81
C GLY A 25 29.25 -15.95 8.27
N ALA A 26 29.48 -16.89 7.34
CA ALA A 26 29.54 -18.35 7.50
C ALA A 26 28.22 -19.04 7.91
N ASP A 27 27.75 -19.94 7.02
CA ASP A 27 26.49 -20.69 7.06
C ASP A 27 25.22 -19.83 7.14
N ILE A 28 24.58 -19.62 5.97
CA ILE A 28 23.21 -19.10 5.86
C ILE A 28 22.28 -20.09 6.56
N ASP A 29 21.99 -19.88 7.84
CA ASP A 29 20.98 -20.64 8.58
C ASP A 29 19.58 -20.10 8.20
N PRO A 30 18.77 -20.85 7.42
CA PRO A 30 17.45 -20.38 6.99
C PRO A 30 16.54 -20.03 8.17
N LEU A 31 16.72 -20.71 9.32
CA LEU A 31 15.95 -20.44 10.53
C LEU A 31 16.28 -19.08 11.13
N GLN A 32 17.49 -18.56 10.94
CA GLN A 32 17.85 -17.22 11.39
C GLN A 32 17.24 -16.14 10.50
N PHE A 33 17.19 -16.37 9.18
CA PHE A 33 16.53 -15.46 8.25
C PHE A 33 15.02 -15.40 8.50
N ASP A 34 14.37 -16.55 8.71
CA ASP A 34 12.95 -16.61 9.01
C ASP A 34 12.63 -15.88 10.33
N LYS A 35 13.44 -16.08 11.38
CA LYS A 35 13.28 -15.37 12.65
C LYS A 35 13.52 -13.87 12.51
N ALA A 36 14.53 -13.45 11.76
CA ALA A 36 14.82 -12.04 11.52
C ALA A 36 13.67 -11.37 10.75
N ARG A 37 13.15 -12.06 9.73
CA ARG A 37 11.97 -11.65 8.96
C ARG A 37 10.74 -11.51 9.85
N GLU A 38 10.43 -12.52 10.65
CA GLU A 38 9.28 -12.50 11.57
C GLU A 38 9.41 -11.36 12.59
N ALA A 39 10.60 -11.19 13.17
CA ALA A 39 10.87 -10.10 14.09
C ALA A 39 10.64 -8.73 13.45
N LYS A 40 11.05 -8.56 12.17
CA LYS A 40 10.84 -7.31 11.43
C LYS A 40 9.37 -7.04 11.16
N VAL A 41 8.61 -8.07 10.78
CA VAL A 41 7.16 -7.98 10.57
C VAL A 41 6.45 -7.59 11.89
N LEU A 42 6.83 -8.20 13.01
CA LEU A 42 6.28 -7.87 14.32
C LEU A 42 6.62 -6.44 14.77
N GLU A 43 7.85 -5.97 14.51
CA GLU A 43 8.26 -4.59 14.78
C GLU A 43 7.37 -3.60 14.02
N VAL A 44 7.17 -3.82 12.71
CA VAL A 44 6.31 -2.99 11.86
C VAL A 44 4.88 -2.98 12.39
N GLN A 45 4.33 -4.15 12.72
CA GLN A 45 2.99 -4.26 13.29
C GLN A 45 2.85 -3.50 14.61
N PHE A 46 3.82 -3.63 15.51
CA PHE A 46 3.82 -2.96 16.81
C PHE A 46 3.82 -1.44 16.68
N LEU A 47 4.73 -0.90 15.84
CA LEU A 47 4.83 0.54 15.60
C LEU A 47 3.55 1.09 14.98
N ALA A 48 3.00 0.38 13.99
CA ALA A 48 1.79 0.76 13.30
C ALA A 48 0.56 0.71 14.21
N ALA A 49 0.41 -0.34 15.01
CA ALA A 49 -0.67 -0.47 15.99
C ALA A 49 -0.62 0.63 17.05
N THR A 50 0.57 0.98 17.53
CA THR A 50 0.78 2.08 18.48
C THR A 50 0.38 3.43 17.87
N SER A 51 0.74 3.67 16.60
CA SER A 51 0.37 4.87 15.86
C SER A 51 -1.14 4.98 15.67
N LEU A 52 -1.81 3.87 15.30
CA LEU A 52 -3.26 3.80 15.19
C LEU A 52 -3.94 4.06 16.53
N ALA A 53 -3.49 3.41 17.61
CA ALA A 53 -4.04 3.60 18.95
C ALA A 53 -3.96 5.07 19.40
N LYS A 54 -2.80 5.71 19.16
CA LYS A 54 -2.63 7.15 19.42
C LYS A 54 -3.62 7.97 18.59
N ARG A 55 -3.74 7.70 17.29
CA ARG A 55 -4.68 8.40 16.40
C ARG A 55 -6.13 8.27 16.86
N LEU A 56 -6.54 7.10 17.35
CA LEU A 56 -7.90 6.87 17.87
C LEU A 56 -8.14 7.61 19.20
N ASN A 57 -7.14 7.65 20.08
CA ASN A 57 -7.23 8.39 21.36
C ASN A 57 -7.29 9.92 21.18
N GLU A 58 -6.73 10.45 20.10
CA GLU A 58 -6.85 11.88 19.75
C GLU A 58 -8.28 12.30 19.39
N GLY A 59 -9.22 11.35 19.29
CA GLY A 59 -10.66 11.62 19.31
C GLY A 59 -11.22 12.34 18.08
N LYS A 60 -10.46 12.48 16.97
CA LYS A 60 -11.04 13.06 15.76
C LYS A 60 -12.09 12.10 15.19
N PRO A 61 -13.33 12.55 14.98
CA PRO A 61 -14.42 11.70 14.49
C PRO A 61 -14.07 11.11 13.12
N LEU A 62 -14.41 9.83 12.93
CA LEU A 62 -14.27 9.14 11.63
C LEU A 62 -15.43 9.45 10.67
N ASP A 63 -16.53 10.02 11.20
CA ASP A 63 -17.81 10.13 10.51
C ASP A 63 -18.06 11.52 9.89
N ASN A 64 -17.06 12.41 9.90
CA ASN A 64 -17.19 13.77 9.33
C ASN A 64 -16.87 13.85 7.82
N SER A 65 -16.61 12.71 7.17
CA SER A 65 -16.38 12.59 5.74
C SER A 65 -17.69 12.42 4.98
N ASP A 66 -17.73 12.96 3.76
CA ASP A 66 -18.89 12.82 2.87
C ASP A 66 -19.10 11.37 2.40
N ILE A 67 -18.01 10.60 2.27
CA ILE A 67 -18.05 9.22 1.78
C ILE A 67 -17.08 8.34 2.56
N ASN A 68 -17.55 7.16 2.97
CA ASN A 68 -16.80 6.15 3.71
C ASN A 68 -16.89 4.77 3.07
N PHE A 69 -15.76 4.07 2.99
CA PHE A 69 -15.67 2.72 2.42
C PHE A 69 -14.92 1.79 3.37
N TYR A 70 -15.27 0.51 3.27
CA TYR A 70 -14.57 -0.57 3.94
C TYR A 70 -14.10 -1.59 2.90
N LEU A 71 -12.78 -1.65 2.68
CA LEU A 71 -12.16 -2.62 1.79
C LEU A 71 -11.80 -3.85 2.62
N SER A 72 -12.41 -5.00 2.32
CA SER A 72 -12.08 -6.24 3.03
C SER A 72 -10.72 -6.78 2.61
N GLU A 73 -10.07 -7.54 3.49
CA GLU A 73 -8.83 -8.27 3.17
C GLU A 73 -9.00 -9.17 1.94
N SER A 74 -10.16 -9.84 1.80
CA SER A 74 -10.44 -10.71 0.65
C SER A 74 -10.48 -9.95 -0.68
N PHE A 75 -11.00 -8.72 -0.68
CA PHE A 75 -11.05 -7.86 -1.85
C PHE A 75 -9.66 -7.37 -2.22
N LEU A 76 -8.86 -6.93 -1.24
CA LEU A 76 -7.47 -6.52 -1.47
C LEU A 76 -6.61 -7.67 -2.00
N ASN A 77 -6.82 -8.90 -1.52
CA ASN A 77 -6.14 -10.08 -2.06
C ASN A 77 -6.48 -10.35 -3.53
N LYS A 78 -7.73 -10.14 -3.96
CA LYS A 78 -8.09 -10.25 -5.38
C LYS A 78 -7.38 -9.20 -6.25
N ILE A 79 -7.15 -8.01 -5.70
CA ILE A 79 -6.37 -6.97 -6.39
C ILE A 79 -4.90 -7.39 -6.42
N ALA A 80 -4.33 -7.80 -5.28
CA ALA A 80 -2.93 -8.23 -5.20
C ALA A 80 -2.60 -9.36 -6.19
N GLN A 81 -3.52 -10.30 -6.40
CA GLN A 81 -3.37 -11.39 -7.37
C GLN A 81 -3.11 -10.92 -8.80
N GLN A 82 -3.38 -9.65 -9.15
CA GLN A 82 -2.99 -9.09 -10.44
C GLN A 82 -1.47 -8.98 -10.61
N TYR A 83 -0.71 -8.98 -9.50
CA TYR A 83 0.75 -9.09 -9.53
C TYR A 83 1.21 -10.50 -9.86
N ASP A 84 0.40 -11.54 -9.68
CA ASP A 84 0.83 -12.91 -9.91
C ASP A 84 1.23 -13.08 -11.39
N SER A 85 2.38 -13.71 -11.62
CA SER A 85 3.06 -13.82 -12.92
C SER A 85 3.58 -12.52 -13.54
N THR A 86 3.57 -11.39 -12.81
CA THR A 86 4.22 -10.16 -13.26
C THR A 86 5.73 -10.35 -13.27
N GLU A 87 6.38 -9.89 -14.33
CA GLU A 87 7.81 -9.97 -14.55
C GLU A 87 8.44 -8.59 -14.49
N GLY A 88 9.69 -8.52 -14.05
CA GLY A 88 10.43 -7.27 -13.95
C GLY A 88 11.91 -7.49 -13.68
N TRP A 89 12.59 -6.43 -13.26
CA TRP A 89 14.00 -6.45 -12.95
C TRP A 89 14.23 -5.85 -11.56
N LEU A 90 15.00 -6.53 -10.70
CA LEU A 90 15.44 -6.02 -9.40
C LEU A 90 16.64 -5.08 -9.59
N ASP A 91 17.52 -5.43 -10.52
CA ASP A 91 18.69 -4.67 -10.97
C ASP A 91 18.99 -5.04 -12.45
N PRO A 92 19.95 -4.38 -13.14
CA PRO A 92 20.24 -4.64 -14.55
C PRO A 92 20.63 -6.08 -14.91
N SER A 93 21.02 -6.90 -13.94
CA SER A 93 21.44 -8.30 -14.10
C SER A 93 20.49 -9.31 -13.48
N THR A 94 19.49 -8.89 -12.72
CA THR A 94 18.57 -9.78 -11.99
C THR A 94 17.13 -9.54 -12.40
N SER A 95 16.60 -10.46 -13.21
CA SER A 95 15.18 -10.51 -13.55
C SER A 95 14.37 -11.19 -12.46
N TYR A 96 13.07 -10.89 -12.36
CA TYR A 96 12.18 -11.56 -11.42
C TYR A 96 10.82 -11.88 -12.05
N LYS A 97 10.15 -12.87 -11.47
CA LYS A 97 8.74 -13.20 -11.67
C LYS A 97 8.04 -13.35 -10.33
N ILE A 98 6.92 -12.66 -10.14
CA ILE A 98 6.08 -12.82 -8.95
C ILE A 98 5.29 -14.13 -9.10
N LEU A 99 5.45 -15.06 -8.18
CA LEU A 99 4.77 -16.36 -8.20
C LEU A 99 3.45 -16.33 -7.44
N ASN A 100 3.42 -15.62 -6.31
CA ASN A 100 2.23 -15.41 -5.52
C ASN A 100 2.32 -14.09 -4.76
N SER A 101 1.16 -13.59 -4.40
CA SER A 101 0.97 -12.41 -3.58
C SER A 101 -0.14 -12.66 -2.56
N LYS A 102 0.06 -12.18 -1.33
CA LYS A 102 -0.96 -12.25 -0.28
C LYS A 102 -0.89 -11.03 0.62
N ILE A 103 -2.01 -10.35 0.78
CA ILE A 103 -2.18 -9.24 1.73
C ILE A 103 -2.78 -9.76 3.02
N SER A 104 -2.20 -9.36 4.14
CA SER A 104 -2.74 -9.56 5.49
C SER A 104 -2.92 -8.20 6.16
N LEU A 105 -4.09 -8.00 6.80
CA LEU A 105 -4.43 -6.75 7.46
C LEU A 105 -4.31 -6.87 8.98
N TYR A 106 -3.56 -5.94 9.57
CA TYR A 106 -3.34 -5.82 11.00
C TYR A 106 -3.80 -4.43 11.48
N ASN A 107 -3.91 -4.26 12.80
CA ASN A 107 -4.22 -2.94 13.34
C ASN A 107 -3.06 -1.98 13.05
N GLY A 108 -3.33 -0.97 12.21
CA GLY A 108 -2.41 0.07 11.80
C GLY A 108 -1.58 -0.23 10.56
N SER A 109 -1.53 -1.48 10.08
CA SER A 109 -0.69 -1.86 8.93
C SER A 109 -1.34 -2.90 8.03
N ALA A 110 -1.03 -2.80 6.74
CA ALA A 110 -1.34 -3.80 5.73
C ALA A 110 -0.01 -4.29 5.16
N ILE A 111 0.21 -5.60 5.18
CA ILE A 111 1.46 -6.22 4.74
C ILE A 111 1.15 -7.17 3.59
N ALA A 112 1.82 -6.96 2.46
CA ALA A 112 1.82 -7.90 1.34
C ALA A 112 3.06 -8.78 1.43
N ALA A 113 2.86 -10.10 1.45
CA ALA A 113 3.92 -11.08 1.24
C ALA A 113 3.93 -11.47 -0.24
N LEU A 114 5.07 -11.31 -0.89
CA LEU A 114 5.32 -11.68 -2.28
C LEU A 114 6.34 -12.81 -2.34
N THR A 115 6.05 -13.85 -3.10
CA THR A 115 7.07 -14.84 -3.49
C THR A 115 7.59 -14.51 -4.87
N LEU A 116 8.90 -14.33 -5.00
CA LEU A 116 9.58 -14.01 -6.25
C LEU A 116 10.46 -15.19 -6.67
N PHE A 117 10.45 -15.51 -7.96
CA PHE A 117 11.51 -16.25 -8.62
C PHE A 117 12.45 -15.24 -9.27
N ALA A 118 13.70 -15.17 -8.84
CA ALA A 118 14.70 -14.25 -9.37
C ALA A 118 15.79 -15.02 -10.12
N HIS A 119 16.13 -14.56 -11.32
CA HIS A 119 17.19 -15.11 -12.15
C HIS A 119 18.26 -14.05 -12.40
N ASN A 120 19.49 -14.30 -11.92
CA ASN A 120 20.63 -13.45 -12.19
C ASN A 120 21.41 -13.96 -13.41
N THR A 121 21.48 -13.14 -14.46
CA THR A 121 22.12 -13.51 -15.73
C THR A 121 23.65 -13.48 -15.67
N SER A 122 24.24 -12.65 -14.79
CA SER A 122 25.70 -12.51 -14.67
C SER A 122 26.34 -13.75 -14.07
N TYR A 123 25.67 -14.37 -13.11
CA TYR A 123 26.15 -15.57 -12.41
C TYR A 123 25.39 -16.84 -12.84
N ASN A 124 24.32 -16.69 -13.64
CA ASN A 124 23.44 -17.77 -14.08
C ASN A 124 22.88 -18.60 -12.91
N VAL A 125 22.30 -17.90 -11.92
CA VAL A 125 21.74 -18.51 -10.70
C VAL A 125 20.28 -18.12 -10.54
N ASP A 126 19.49 -19.11 -10.14
CA ASP A 126 18.09 -18.95 -9.79
C ASP A 126 17.93 -18.94 -8.27
N VAL A 127 17.17 -17.97 -7.75
CA VAL A 127 16.90 -17.81 -6.32
C VAL A 127 15.41 -17.57 -6.09
N MET A 128 14.85 -18.31 -5.13
CA MET A 128 13.52 -18.06 -4.60
C MET A 128 13.58 -17.08 -3.44
N LEU A 129 12.82 -15.99 -3.52
CA LEU A 129 12.82 -14.92 -2.53
C LEU A 129 11.42 -14.71 -1.97
N SER A 130 11.35 -14.49 -0.67
CA SER A 130 10.18 -13.94 0.01
C SER A 130 10.44 -12.48 0.29
N MET A 131 9.51 -11.63 -0.13
CA MET A 131 9.57 -10.19 0.09
C MET A 131 8.33 -9.73 0.84
N ASP A 132 8.52 -8.97 1.92
CA ASP A 132 7.43 -8.33 2.65
C ASP A 132 7.38 -6.84 2.29
N CYS A 133 6.20 -6.38 1.93
CA CYS A 133 5.94 -5.01 1.53
C CYS A 133 4.87 -4.38 2.43
N LEU A 134 5.07 -3.11 2.78
CA LEU A 134 4.01 -2.26 3.30
C LEU A 134 3.07 -1.91 2.15
N VAL A 135 1.78 -2.11 2.37
CA VAL A 135 0.74 -1.67 1.44
C VAL A 135 0.37 -0.24 1.80
N THR A 136 0.58 0.67 0.87
CA THR A 136 0.20 2.08 1.01
C THR A 136 -0.93 2.41 0.04
N PHE A 137 -1.72 3.40 0.42
CA PHE A 137 -2.87 3.85 -0.34
C PHE A 137 -2.77 5.36 -0.55
N LYS A 138 -3.03 5.81 -1.77
CA LYS A 138 -3.04 7.23 -2.12
C LYS A 138 -4.11 7.50 -3.15
N MET A 139 -4.66 8.71 -3.16
CA MET A 139 -5.51 9.16 -4.26
C MET A 139 -4.65 9.77 -5.36
N LEU A 140 -4.80 9.27 -6.59
CA LEU A 140 -4.31 9.92 -7.79
C LEU A 140 -5.52 10.33 -8.63
N LYS A 141 -5.77 11.64 -8.72
CA LYS A 141 -7.02 12.18 -9.29
C LYS A 141 -8.23 11.59 -8.54
N ASN A 142 -9.09 10.84 -9.21
CA ASN A 142 -10.30 10.24 -8.65
C ASN A 142 -10.18 8.70 -8.51
N GLU A 143 -8.95 8.18 -8.55
CA GLU A 143 -8.65 6.76 -8.38
C GLU A 143 -7.86 6.53 -7.09
N LEU A 144 -8.24 5.49 -6.36
CA LEU A 144 -7.52 5.03 -5.18
C LEU A 144 -6.44 4.04 -5.65
N GLU A 145 -5.17 4.44 -5.54
CA GLU A 145 -4.03 3.59 -5.88
C GLU A 145 -3.51 2.87 -4.65
N MET A 146 -3.21 1.59 -4.83
CA MET A 146 -2.49 0.74 -3.89
C MET A 146 -1.05 0.57 -4.38
N SER A 147 -0.07 0.86 -3.53
CA SER A 147 1.36 0.71 -3.83
C SER A 147 2.05 -0.21 -2.82
N LEU A 148 3.10 -0.90 -3.26
CA LEU A 148 3.89 -1.80 -2.42
C LEU A 148 5.26 -1.19 -2.14
N GLU A 149 5.60 -1.07 -0.85
CA GLU A 149 6.91 -0.59 -0.41
C GLU A 149 7.66 -1.73 0.29
N PRO A 150 8.66 -2.35 -0.37
CA PRO A 150 9.45 -3.42 0.23
C PRO A 150 10.20 -2.94 1.46
N PHE A 151 10.11 -3.68 2.57
CA PHE A 151 10.88 -3.41 3.79
C PHE A 151 11.68 -4.62 4.27
N ASN A 152 11.45 -5.78 3.67
CA ASN A 152 12.17 -7.00 4.00
C ASN A 152 12.25 -7.92 2.78
N ILE A 153 13.40 -8.57 2.59
CA ILE A 153 13.65 -9.56 1.55
C ILE A 153 14.51 -10.68 2.13
N SER A 154 14.14 -11.92 1.84
CA SER A 154 14.80 -13.11 2.38
C SER A 154 14.75 -14.26 1.38
N PRO A 155 15.78 -15.11 1.29
CA PRO A 155 15.71 -16.32 0.49
C PRO A 155 14.76 -17.35 1.13
N ILE A 156 14.03 -18.13 0.31
CA ILE A 156 13.12 -19.22 0.77
C ILE A 156 13.84 -20.59 0.85
N ALA A 157 15.11 -20.65 0.41
CA ALA A 157 16.00 -21.81 0.31
C ALA A 157 16.03 -22.59 -1.03
N ASP A 158 17.21 -23.18 -1.25
CA ASP A 158 17.78 -23.93 -2.37
C ASP A 158 17.90 -23.20 -3.72
N ALA A 159 18.95 -22.36 -3.81
CA ALA A 159 19.49 -21.98 -5.11
C ALA A 159 20.08 -23.23 -5.77
N LYS A 160 19.50 -23.65 -6.90
CA LYS A 160 20.07 -24.71 -7.71
C LYS A 160 21.25 -24.13 -8.49
N GLY A 161 22.46 -24.21 -7.94
CA GLY A 161 23.66 -23.65 -8.58
C GLY A 161 24.92 -23.74 -7.73
N LEU A 162 26.09 -23.48 -8.35
CA LEU A 162 27.41 -23.48 -7.71
C LEU A 162 27.41 -22.59 -6.45
N LEU A 163 27.57 -23.23 -5.29
CA LEU A 163 27.39 -22.67 -3.94
C LEU A 163 28.11 -21.33 -3.68
N GLY A 164 29.25 -21.07 -4.34
CA GLY A 164 30.01 -19.84 -4.14
C GLY A 164 29.39 -18.57 -4.75
N GLY A 165 28.62 -18.69 -5.84
CA GLY A 165 27.99 -17.54 -6.49
C GLY A 165 26.65 -17.16 -5.85
N THR A 166 25.94 -18.15 -5.31
CA THR A 166 24.65 -17.96 -4.65
C THR A 166 24.74 -16.99 -3.47
N ASP A 167 25.74 -17.15 -2.61
CA ASP A 167 25.88 -16.33 -1.40
C ASP A 167 26.16 -14.86 -1.73
N GLU A 168 27.03 -14.62 -2.72
CA GLU A 168 27.34 -13.26 -3.19
C GLU A 168 26.13 -12.59 -3.86
N ILE A 169 25.32 -13.35 -4.60
CA ILE A 169 24.07 -12.87 -5.20
C ILE A 169 23.03 -12.58 -4.13
N ILE A 170 22.85 -13.47 -3.15
CA ILE A 170 21.92 -13.25 -2.02
C ILE A 170 22.37 -12.01 -1.24
N GLU A 171 23.66 -11.88 -0.95
CA GLU A 171 24.18 -10.72 -0.25
C GLU A 171 24.00 -9.44 -1.07
N ASN A 172 24.26 -9.48 -2.39
CA ASN A 172 24.06 -8.34 -3.28
C ASN A 172 22.57 -7.97 -3.43
N LEU A 173 21.67 -8.95 -3.52
CA LEU A 173 20.22 -8.76 -3.58
C LEU A 173 19.67 -8.19 -2.27
N ILE A 174 20.18 -8.64 -1.12
CA ILE A 174 19.86 -8.06 0.19
C ILE A 174 20.45 -6.65 0.33
N LYS A 175 21.62 -6.39 -0.27
CA LYS A 175 22.26 -5.05 -0.34
C LYS A 175 21.57 -4.11 -1.34
N ILE A 176 20.72 -4.60 -2.26
CA ILE A 176 19.94 -3.73 -3.13
C ILE A 176 19.12 -2.81 -2.24
N ASN A 177 19.20 -1.52 -2.55
CA ASN A 177 18.44 -0.51 -1.81
C ASN A 177 16.94 -0.79 -2.00
N LEU A 178 16.30 -1.36 -0.98
CA LEU A 178 14.87 -1.69 -0.94
C LEU A 178 14.00 -0.49 -1.35
N ALA A 179 14.46 0.74 -1.09
CA ALA A 179 13.76 1.95 -1.50
C ALA A 179 13.64 2.10 -3.03
N ASN A 180 14.61 1.61 -3.80
CA ASN A 180 14.56 1.63 -5.26
C ASN A 180 13.69 0.50 -5.84
N LEU A 181 13.55 -0.63 -5.12
CA LEU A 181 12.70 -1.74 -5.55
C LEU A 181 11.23 -1.34 -5.64
N SER A 182 10.77 -0.41 -4.78
CA SER A 182 9.40 0.12 -4.85
C SER A 182 9.01 0.67 -6.23
N LYS A 183 9.98 1.20 -7.00
CA LYS A 183 9.76 1.73 -8.35
C LYS A 183 9.54 0.64 -9.40
N ASN A 184 9.95 -0.59 -9.09
CA ASN A 184 9.88 -1.72 -10.01
C ASN A 184 8.55 -2.47 -9.90
N PHE A 185 7.68 -2.11 -8.94
CA PHE A 185 6.33 -2.66 -8.80
C PHE A 185 5.31 -1.61 -9.28
N PRO A 186 4.55 -1.88 -10.36
CA PRO A 186 3.55 -0.94 -10.85
C PRO A 186 2.42 -0.80 -9.81
N PRO A 187 1.97 0.42 -9.47
CA PRO A 187 0.85 0.59 -8.54
C PRO A 187 -0.41 -0.06 -9.11
N LEU A 188 -1.24 -0.61 -8.23
CA LEU A 188 -2.54 -1.20 -8.60
C LEU A 188 -3.67 -0.21 -8.34
N ILE A 189 -4.52 -0.03 -9.34
CA ILE A 189 -5.72 0.80 -9.22
C ILE A 189 -6.81 -0.03 -8.55
N ILE A 190 -7.36 0.48 -7.45
CA ILE A 190 -8.52 -0.13 -6.81
C ILE A 190 -9.74 0.24 -7.66
N PRO A 191 -10.54 -0.74 -8.13
CA PRO A 191 -11.64 -0.51 -9.07
C PRO A 191 -12.86 0.11 -8.37
N LEU A 192 -12.70 1.33 -7.87
CA LEU A 192 -13.76 2.17 -7.36
C LEU A 192 -14.10 3.19 -8.45
N SER A 193 -15.18 2.96 -9.19
CA SER A 193 -15.67 3.92 -10.16
C SER A 193 -16.52 4.98 -9.47
N PHE A 194 -15.92 6.15 -9.22
CA PHE A 194 -16.69 7.34 -8.90
C PHE A 194 -17.08 7.98 -10.23
N ASN A 195 -18.33 7.77 -10.65
CA ASN A 195 -18.94 8.69 -11.59
C ASN A 195 -19.07 9.99 -10.80
N ASN A 196 -18.13 10.91 -11.03
CA ASN A 196 -17.95 12.14 -10.26
C ASN A 196 -19.05 13.16 -10.57
N ASP A 197 -20.27 12.66 -10.72
CA ASP A 197 -21.49 13.36 -10.99
C ASP A 197 -22.59 12.87 -10.05
N PHE A 198 -23.31 13.81 -9.46
CA PHE A 198 -24.58 13.52 -8.80
C PHE A 198 -25.66 14.36 -9.46
N LEU A 199 -26.81 13.74 -9.68
CA LEU A 199 -27.94 14.38 -10.35
C LEU A 199 -28.80 15.07 -9.28
N LEU A 200 -28.75 16.40 -9.26
CA LEU A 200 -29.61 17.16 -8.35
C LEU A 200 -31.04 17.09 -8.88
N ALA A 201 -31.90 16.34 -8.19
CA ALA A 201 -33.28 16.13 -8.62
C ALA A 201 -34.05 17.45 -8.64
N LYS A 202 -34.83 17.66 -9.70
CA LYS A 202 -35.78 18.77 -9.85
C LYS A 202 -36.56 19.00 -8.57
N ALA A 203 -36.51 20.22 -8.04
CA ALA A 203 -37.40 20.66 -6.98
C ALA A 203 -38.13 21.94 -7.35
N SER A 204 -39.33 22.09 -6.78
CA SER A 204 -40.11 23.32 -6.85
C SER A 204 -40.54 23.70 -5.44
N ILE A 205 -40.27 24.95 -5.08
CA ILE A 205 -40.61 25.53 -3.79
C ILE A 205 -41.64 26.63 -4.06
N ASN A 206 -42.82 26.45 -3.50
CA ASN A 206 -43.86 27.47 -3.49
C ASN A 206 -43.75 28.27 -2.20
N ILE A 207 -43.35 29.53 -2.31
CA ILE A 207 -43.32 30.49 -1.20
C ILE A 207 -44.64 31.24 -1.23
N LYS A 208 -45.48 31.01 -0.22
CA LYS A 208 -46.74 31.73 -0.03
C LYS A 208 -46.57 32.73 1.11
N ASP A 209 -46.29 33.97 0.76
CA ASP A 209 -46.21 35.10 1.68
C ASP A 209 -46.81 36.35 1.00
N LYS A 210 -46.42 37.58 1.39
CA LYS A 210 -46.86 38.85 0.78
C LYS A 210 -46.70 38.88 -0.74
N ILE A 211 -45.74 38.12 -1.29
CA ILE A 211 -45.61 37.86 -2.72
C ILE A 211 -45.60 36.35 -2.90
N ASN A 212 -46.56 35.84 -3.68
CA ASN A 212 -46.55 34.44 -4.08
C ASN A 212 -45.43 34.21 -5.11
N MET A 213 -44.48 33.35 -4.79
CA MET A 213 -43.37 33.00 -5.67
C MET A 213 -43.28 31.49 -5.83
N ASN A 214 -43.09 31.02 -7.06
CA ASN A 214 -42.68 29.66 -7.33
C ASN A 214 -41.24 29.70 -7.82
N VAL A 215 -40.35 29.02 -7.10
CA VAL A 215 -38.97 28.80 -7.52
C VAL A 215 -38.86 27.35 -7.95
N SER A 216 -38.47 27.11 -9.19
CA SER A 216 -38.20 25.76 -9.69
C SER A 216 -36.86 25.70 -10.41
N TYR A 217 -36.17 24.58 -10.26
CA TYR A 217 -34.98 24.26 -11.04
C TYR A 217 -35.12 22.88 -11.68
N ASN A 218 -34.52 22.67 -12.85
CA ASN A 218 -34.52 21.38 -13.55
C ASN A 218 -33.47 20.42 -12.96
N ASP A 219 -33.43 19.19 -13.47
CA ASP A 219 -32.33 18.28 -13.17
C ASP A 219 -31.02 18.85 -13.72
N TYR A 220 -30.01 19.01 -12.86
CA TYR A 220 -28.68 19.43 -13.28
C TYR A 220 -27.62 18.46 -12.73
N PRO A 221 -26.70 17.99 -13.58
CA PRO A 221 -25.58 17.18 -13.13
C PRO A 221 -24.58 18.09 -12.40
N ILE A 222 -24.25 17.71 -11.17
CA ILE A 222 -23.26 18.39 -10.35
C ILE A 222 -21.99 17.59 -10.42
N LYS A 223 -20.91 18.20 -10.93
CA LYS A 223 -19.58 17.57 -10.91
C LYS A 223 -18.89 17.84 -9.58
N PHE A 224 -18.22 16.83 -9.06
CA PHE A 224 -17.43 16.97 -7.83
C PHE A 224 -16.05 16.34 -7.96
N ASN A 225 -15.10 16.79 -7.14
CA ASN A 225 -13.81 16.13 -6.97
C ASN A 225 -13.72 15.53 -5.57
N LEU A 226 -13.20 14.32 -5.47
CA LEU A 226 -12.98 13.66 -4.18
C LEU A 226 -11.56 13.91 -3.68
N LYS A 227 -11.45 14.01 -2.37
CA LYS A 227 -10.19 14.15 -1.66
C LYS A 227 -10.14 13.12 -0.55
N LEU A 228 -8.99 12.47 -0.44
CA LEU A 228 -8.70 11.56 0.66
C LEU A 228 -8.50 12.35 1.94
N ASP A 229 -9.33 12.07 2.94
CA ASP A 229 -9.15 12.65 4.27
C ASP A 229 -8.32 11.72 5.15
N GLU A 230 -8.65 10.43 5.12
CA GLU A 230 -8.06 9.47 6.03
C GLU A 230 -8.12 8.03 5.53
N ILE A 231 -7.11 7.26 5.91
CA ILE A 231 -7.07 5.81 5.76
C ILE A 231 -6.67 5.19 7.08
N LEU A 232 -7.50 4.30 7.59
CA LEU A 232 -7.21 3.52 8.79
C LEU A 232 -7.24 2.04 8.45
N ILE A 233 -6.21 1.33 8.89
CA ILE A 233 -6.10 -0.10 8.65
C ILE A 233 -6.43 -0.81 9.95
N PHE A 234 -7.43 -1.68 9.90
CA PHE A 234 -7.82 -2.54 11.01
C PHE A 234 -7.59 -3.99 10.61
N LYS A 235 -7.54 -4.87 11.59
CA LYS A 235 -7.54 -6.31 11.32
C LYS A 235 -8.73 -6.68 10.42
N GLY A 236 -8.44 -7.24 9.24
CA GLY A 236 -9.41 -7.71 8.25
C GLY A 236 -10.07 -6.64 7.36
N LYS A 237 -9.86 -5.34 7.59
CA LYS A 237 -10.44 -4.28 6.74
C LYS A 237 -9.62 -2.98 6.71
N VAL A 238 -9.68 -2.28 5.58
CA VAL A 238 -9.19 -0.90 5.43
C VAL A 238 -10.40 0.04 5.38
N PHE A 239 -10.43 1.00 6.29
CA PHE A 239 -11.36 2.11 6.28
C PHE A 239 -10.75 3.26 5.48
N VAL A 240 -11.51 3.79 4.53
CA VAL A 240 -11.11 4.91 3.68
C VAL A 240 -12.20 5.97 3.79
N ALA A 241 -11.80 7.19 4.16
CA ALA A 241 -12.68 8.35 4.31
C ALA A 241 -12.32 9.42 3.29
N MET A 242 -13.33 9.95 2.61
CA MET A 242 -13.18 10.97 1.56
C MET A 242 -14.22 12.08 1.71
N SER A 243 -13.80 13.30 1.36
CA SER A 243 -14.65 14.48 1.28
C SER A 243 -14.70 15.03 -0.15
N ILE A 244 -15.77 15.77 -0.44
CA ILE A 244 -15.94 16.52 -1.66
C ILE A 244 -15.16 17.84 -1.53
N ASP A 245 -14.11 18.01 -2.34
CA ASP A 245 -13.23 19.18 -2.28
C ASP A 245 -13.84 20.38 -3.02
N LYS A 246 -14.43 20.13 -4.19
CA LYS A 246 -15.01 21.19 -5.03
C LYS A 246 -16.24 20.66 -5.74
N VAL A 247 -17.26 21.50 -5.76
CA VAL A 247 -18.50 21.32 -6.51
C VAL A 247 -18.50 22.30 -7.67
N GLU A 248 -18.65 21.80 -8.90
CA GLU A 248 -18.80 22.62 -10.10
C GLU A 248 -20.21 22.46 -10.65
N VAL A 249 -20.97 23.55 -10.64
CA VAL A 249 -22.27 23.66 -11.31
C VAL A 249 -22.02 24.20 -12.71
N LYS A 250 -22.51 23.49 -13.73
CA LYS A 250 -22.48 23.95 -15.12
C LYS A 250 -23.82 24.54 -15.52
#